data_AF-A0AAU2JIV2-F1
#
_entry.id   AF-A0AAU2JIV2-F1
#
_cell.length_a   1.000
_cell.length_b   1.000
_cell.length_c   1.000
_cell.angle_alpha   90.00
_cell.angle_beta   90.00
_cell.angle_gamma   90.00
#
_symmetry.space_group_name_H-M   'P 1'
#
loop_
_entity.id
_entity.type
_entity.pdbx_description
1 polymer ?
#
loop_
_entity_poly.entity_id
_entity_poly.type
_entity_poly.pdbx_seq_one_letter_code
_entity_poly.pdbx_strand_id
1 'polypeptide(L)'
;MTAPTSTEPGTDSGATGPTAPGNAQPASFQSQLSSPYAWWRRRLDASDDKIVADLRSALDDLGIDRPIPESVDKALRYHNRHTGWWFLVRNVMAMLWVWFWGAWLLGMLTTIVRTMVTKGPKKADVVIPKIVNLFNETEPFVFWLAATACSLMMIVVFGSLCVVFPMMLGAPKLVTGSPIAHRNLQPKQDHAPVQVYMPVWQIAEVIKLCAEAATAAGEQKIYKSGDIPGQSTSALKSIRRAYYMRGIVPLLPMRWGHLRDHARKVVARMHEVERDLYRDADPTLIKLAEMWLTIAERYADGRVGALLDEDLSEVEPARSWARDRIRDVLAVLLTVGAVFFTASLDLPQAIEGYVISGTAVGVLLLVYGSGSIVNMRRR
;
A
#
# COMPACT_ATOMS: atom_id res chain seq x y z
N MET A 1 -26.29 -48.74 34.37
CA MET A 1 -27.73 -49.06 34.46
C MET A 1 -28.50 -47.76 34.49
N THR A 2 -29.04 -47.37 33.33
CA THR A 2 -30.29 -46.62 33.06
C THR A 2 -30.17 -46.05 31.66
N ALA A 3 -30.83 -46.73 30.72
CA ALA A 3 -31.33 -46.23 29.45
C ALA A 3 -32.84 -46.56 29.42
N PRO A 4 -33.66 -46.13 28.46
CA PRO A 4 -33.57 -45.00 27.52
C PRO A 4 -34.85 -44.13 27.56
N THR A 5 -34.92 -43.03 26.81
CA THR A 5 -36.22 -42.46 26.41
C THR A 5 -36.15 -42.04 24.95
N SER A 6 -36.73 -42.89 24.11
CA SER A 6 -37.06 -42.67 22.71
C SER A 6 -38.35 -41.84 22.61
N THR A 7 -38.36 -40.83 21.74
CA THR A 7 -39.59 -40.20 21.29
C THR A 7 -39.58 -40.19 19.77
N GLU A 8 -40.61 -40.83 19.21
CA GLU A 8 -40.89 -41.09 17.80
C GLU A 8 -41.37 -39.85 17.02
N PRO A 9 -41.40 -39.93 15.68
CA PRO A 9 -41.66 -38.82 14.77
C PRO A 9 -43.16 -38.59 14.51
N GLY A 10 -43.57 -37.32 14.55
CA GLY A 10 -44.91 -36.88 14.13
C GLY A 10 -45.00 -36.71 12.62
N THR A 11 -45.79 -37.57 11.98
CA THR A 11 -46.28 -37.51 10.61
C THR A 11 -47.49 -36.57 10.54
N ASP A 12 -47.29 -35.34 10.05
CA ASP A 12 -48.40 -34.45 9.70
C ASP A 12 -48.68 -34.51 8.20
N SER A 13 -49.70 -35.29 7.88
CA SER A 13 -50.36 -35.41 6.58
C SER A 13 -51.36 -34.26 6.42
N GLY A 14 -50.95 -33.14 5.81
CA GLY A 14 -51.78 -31.95 5.61
C GLY A 14 -52.07 -31.64 4.14
N ALA A 15 -53.18 -32.17 3.63
CA ALA A 15 -54.08 -31.59 2.62
C ALA A 15 -53.47 -30.85 1.40
N THR A 16 -53.31 -31.57 0.29
CA THR A 16 -53.27 -30.99 -1.08
C THR A 16 -54.68 -30.61 -1.55
N GLY A 17 -55.00 -29.32 -1.51
CA GLY A 17 -56.13 -28.72 -2.24
C GLY A 17 -55.71 -28.29 -3.66
N PRO A 18 -56.58 -28.45 -4.68
CA PRO A 18 -56.28 -28.02 -6.04
C PRO A 18 -56.41 -26.50 -6.17
N THR A 19 -55.30 -25.77 -6.01
CA THR A 19 -55.23 -24.35 -6.37
C THR A 19 -55.20 -24.21 -7.89
N ALA A 20 -56.10 -23.35 -8.39
CA ALA A 20 -56.31 -22.98 -9.78
C ALA A 20 -55.01 -22.57 -10.51
N PRO A 21 -54.96 -22.70 -11.85
CA PRO A 21 -53.86 -22.22 -12.68
C PRO A 21 -53.90 -20.69 -12.76
N GLY A 22 -53.47 -20.03 -11.69
CA GLY A 22 -53.23 -18.60 -11.68
C GLY A 22 -51.97 -18.30 -12.48
N ASN A 23 -52.15 -17.73 -13.67
CA ASN A 23 -51.17 -17.04 -14.51
C ASN A 23 -49.78 -16.86 -13.87
N ALA A 24 -48.97 -17.91 -13.94
CA ALA A 24 -47.56 -17.83 -13.64
C ALA A 24 -46.94 -17.01 -14.78
N GLN A 25 -46.84 -15.70 -14.57
CA GLN A 25 -45.93 -14.87 -15.34
C GLN A 25 -44.56 -15.55 -15.30
N PRO A 26 -43.86 -15.72 -16.43
CA PRO A 26 -42.61 -16.43 -16.48
C PRO A 26 -41.55 -15.70 -15.64
N ALA A 27 -41.39 -16.13 -14.38
CA ALA A 27 -40.33 -15.74 -13.46
C ALA A 27 -38.93 -16.21 -13.93
N SER A 28 -38.85 -16.83 -15.11
CA SER A 28 -37.64 -17.42 -15.68
C SER A 28 -36.75 -16.44 -16.44
N PHE A 29 -37.19 -15.21 -16.73
CA PHE A 29 -36.35 -14.23 -17.46
C PHE A 29 -35.72 -13.14 -16.58
N GLN A 30 -36.37 -12.75 -15.48
CA GLN A 30 -35.80 -11.78 -14.52
C GLN A 30 -34.71 -12.39 -13.63
N SER A 31 -34.68 -13.71 -13.46
CA SER A 31 -33.65 -14.43 -12.71
C SER A 31 -32.40 -14.78 -13.55
N GLN A 32 -32.49 -14.73 -14.89
CA GLN A 32 -31.36 -15.02 -15.80
C GLN A 32 -30.51 -13.81 -16.15
N LEU A 33 -31.03 -12.59 -16.01
CA LEU A 33 -30.19 -11.39 -15.91
C LEU A 33 -29.70 -11.23 -14.48
N SER A 34 -29.00 -12.26 -13.98
CA SER A 34 -28.16 -12.07 -12.81
C SER A 34 -27.19 -10.95 -13.18
N SER A 35 -27.43 -9.77 -12.59
CA SER A 35 -26.64 -8.57 -12.84
C SER A 35 -25.15 -8.95 -12.88
N PRO A 36 -24.34 -8.40 -13.81
CA PRO A 36 -22.89 -8.62 -13.85
C PRO A 36 -22.23 -8.50 -12.47
N TYR A 37 -22.83 -7.70 -11.59
CA TYR A 37 -22.47 -7.55 -10.18
C TYR A 37 -22.61 -8.85 -9.34
N ALA A 38 -23.68 -9.62 -9.51
CA ALA A 38 -23.91 -10.88 -8.79
C ALA A 38 -22.95 -12.00 -9.23
N TRP A 39 -22.60 -12.05 -10.52
CA TRP A 39 -21.54 -12.93 -11.01
C TRP A 39 -20.17 -12.53 -10.46
N TRP A 40 -19.87 -11.23 -10.47
CA TRP A 40 -18.61 -10.71 -9.95
C TRP A 40 -18.45 -10.95 -8.44
N ARG A 41 -19.51 -10.72 -7.65
CA ARG A 41 -19.52 -11.00 -6.21
C ARG A 41 -19.24 -12.48 -5.92
N ARG A 42 -19.89 -13.41 -6.65
CA ARG A 42 -19.62 -14.85 -6.54
C ARG A 42 -18.16 -15.20 -6.84
N ARG A 43 -17.54 -14.56 -7.83
CA ARG A 43 -16.12 -14.78 -8.16
C ARG A 43 -15.19 -14.25 -7.07
N LEU A 44 -15.53 -13.14 -6.43
CA LEU A 44 -14.79 -12.63 -5.28
C LEU A 44 -14.92 -13.55 -4.07
N ASP A 45 -16.13 -13.99 -3.74
CA ASP A 45 -16.37 -14.89 -2.61
C ASP A 45 -15.61 -16.22 -2.81
N ALA A 46 -15.63 -16.78 -4.03
CA ALA A 46 -14.84 -17.97 -4.36
C ALA A 46 -13.32 -17.74 -4.24
N SER A 47 -12.83 -16.54 -4.57
CA SER A 47 -11.42 -16.20 -4.41
C SER A 47 -11.04 -15.99 -2.94
N ASP A 48 -11.93 -15.42 -2.14
CA ASP A 48 -11.76 -15.22 -0.71
C ASP A 48 -11.68 -16.56 0.00
N ASP A 49 -12.62 -17.47 -0.30
CA ASP A 49 -12.64 -18.83 0.26
C ASP A 49 -11.40 -19.62 -0.15
N LYS A 50 -10.90 -19.43 -1.38
CA LYS A 50 -9.66 -20.07 -1.82
C LYS A 50 -8.46 -19.65 -0.97
N ILE A 51 -8.27 -18.35 -0.71
CA ILE A 51 -7.09 -17.88 0.07
C ILE A 51 -7.11 -18.44 1.50
N VAL A 52 -8.30 -18.51 2.10
CA VAL A 52 -8.48 -19.05 3.46
C VAL A 52 -8.29 -20.57 3.46
N ALA A 53 -8.78 -21.27 2.44
CA ALA A 53 -8.56 -22.69 2.26
C ALA A 53 -7.08 -23.02 2.03
N ASP A 54 -6.36 -22.23 1.21
CA ASP A 54 -4.93 -22.40 0.98
C ASP A 54 -4.12 -22.20 2.27
N LEU A 55 -4.48 -21.20 3.10
CA LEU A 55 -3.84 -21.00 4.40
C LEU A 55 -4.14 -22.16 5.37
N ARG A 56 -5.38 -22.67 5.37
CA ARG A 56 -5.77 -23.82 6.21
C ARG A 56 -4.98 -25.06 5.80
N SER A 57 -4.93 -25.36 4.51
CA SER A 57 -4.14 -26.47 3.96
C SER A 57 -2.66 -26.34 4.36
N ALA A 58 -2.09 -25.14 4.29
CA ALA A 58 -0.70 -24.91 4.70
C ALA A 58 -0.46 -25.18 6.21
N LEU A 59 -1.43 -24.84 7.07
CA LEU A 59 -1.35 -25.16 8.50
C LEU A 59 -1.50 -26.66 8.75
N ASP A 60 -2.41 -27.32 8.04
CA ASP A 60 -2.62 -28.77 8.11
C ASP A 60 -1.36 -29.54 7.64
N ASP A 61 -0.72 -29.10 6.54
CA ASP A 61 0.53 -29.66 6.02
C ASP A 61 1.71 -29.53 7.01
N LEU A 62 1.67 -28.51 7.86
CA LEU A 62 2.64 -28.30 8.95
C LEU A 62 2.28 -29.05 10.23
N GLY A 63 1.11 -29.69 10.30
CA GLY A 63 0.60 -30.35 11.50
C GLY A 63 0.23 -29.38 12.62
N ILE A 64 -0.15 -28.13 12.28
CA ILE A 64 -0.55 -27.11 13.25
C ILE A 64 -2.08 -27.16 13.40
N ASP A 65 -2.57 -27.85 14.44
CA ASP A 65 -4.01 -28.03 14.75
C ASP A 65 -4.73 -26.75 15.21
N ARG A 66 -4.11 -25.58 15.06
CA ARG A 66 -4.68 -24.30 15.52
C ARG A 66 -5.67 -23.76 14.48
N PRO A 67 -6.93 -23.48 14.85
CA PRO A 67 -7.88 -22.87 13.92
C PRO A 67 -7.41 -21.47 13.51
N ILE A 68 -7.63 -21.10 12.25
CA ILE A 68 -7.35 -19.74 11.77
C ILE A 68 -8.22 -18.76 12.57
N PRO A 69 -7.63 -17.77 13.26
CA PRO A 69 -8.39 -16.78 14.02
C PRO A 69 -9.34 -15.99 13.12
N GLU A 70 -10.54 -15.70 13.60
CA GLU A 70 -11.58 -14.98 12.84
C GLU A 70 -11.10 -13.59 12.36
N SER A 71 -10.23 -12.94 13.14
CA SER A 71 -9.65 -11.65 12.76
C SER A 71 -8.70 -11.77 11.57
N VAL A 72 -7.94 -12.87 11.48
CA VAL A 72 -7.04 -13.17 10.34
C VAL A 72 -7.86 -13.51 9.10
N ASP A 73 -8.90 -14.34 9.22
CA ASP A 73 -9.83 -14.65 8.13
C ASP A 73 -10.46 -13.38 7.54
N LYS A 74 -11.06 -12.55 8.40
CA LYS A 74 -11.65 -11.26 8.00
C LYS A 74 -10.62 -10.34 7.33
N ALA A 75 -9.40 -10.25 7.87
CA ALA A 75 -8.33 -9.44 7.31
C ALA A 75 -7.90 -9.92 5.90
N LEU A 76 -7.78 -11.23 5.69
CA LEU A 76 -7.40 -11.82 4.40
C LEU A 76 -8.49 -11.59 3.34
N ARG A 77 -9.75 -11.87 3.68
CA ARG A 77 -10.90 -11.60 2.79
C ARG A 77 -11.00 -10.12 2.44
N TYR A 78 -10.84 -9.24 3.43
CA TYR A 78 -10.87 -7.81 3.20
C TYR A 78 -9.72 -7.36 2.29
N HIS A 79 -8.52 -7.87 2.51
CA HIS A 79 -7.36 -7.57 1.68
C HIS A 79 -7.62 -8.01 0.22
N ASN A 80 -8.02 -9.26 0.00
CA ASN A 80 -8.24 -9.82 -1.32
C ASN A 80 -9.33 -9.07 -2.12
N ARG A 81 -10.46 -8.73 -1.49
CA ARG A 81 -11.51 -7.91 -2.10
C ARG A 81 -11.00 -6.58 -2.63
N HIS A 82 -9.99 -6.02 -1.97
CA HIS A 82 -9.43 -4.72 -2.30
C HIS A 82 -8.07 -4.76 -3.01
N THR A 83 -7.46 -5.91 -3.26
CA THR A 83 -6.27 -6.03 -4.12
C THR A 83 -6.56 -6.80 -5.40
N GLY A 84 -7.73 -7.41 -5.51
CA GLY A 84 -8.17 -8.15 -6.68
C GLY A 84 -8.23 -7.33 -7.97
N TRP A 85 -8.58 -8.02 -9.04
CA TRP A 85 -8.59 -7.52 -10.42
C TRP A 85 -9.23 -6.13 -10.60
N TRP A 86 -10.22 -5.77 -9.79
CA TRP A 86 -10.85 -4.45 -9.85
C TRP A 86 -9.89 -3.29 -9.57
N PHE A 87 -8.92 -3.45 -8.65
CA PHE A 87 -7.89 -2.44 -8.42
C PHE A 87 -6.93 -2.32 -9.60
N LEU A 88 -6.57 -3.45 -10.22
CA LEU A 88 -5.77 -3.46 -11.44
C LEU A 88 -6.52 -2.75 -12.56
N VAL A 89 -7.79 -3.09 -12.80
CA VAL A 89 -8.64 -2.41 -13.80
C VAL A 89 -8.76 -0.93 -13.51
N ARG A 90 -8.98 -0.52 -12.25
CA ARG A 90 -9.06 0.89 -11.87
C ARG A 90 -7.75 1.63 -12.15
N ASN A 91 -6.61 1.03 -11.79
CA ASN A 91 -5.30 1.64 -12.02
C ASN A 91 -4.96 1.71 -13.52
N VAL A 92 -5.26 0.67 -14.29
CA VAL A 92 -5.10 0.66 -15.75
C VAL A 92 -6.02 1.68 -16.40
N MET A 93 -7.29 1.77 -15.99
CA MET A 93 -8.22 2.79 -16.49
C MET A 93 -7.75 4.20 -16.15
N ALA A 94 -7.27 4.45 -14.93
CA ALA A 94 -6.69 5.74 -14.57
C ALA A 94 -5.47 6.08 -15.45
N MET A 95 -4.61 5.11 -15.73
CA MET A 95 -3.45 5.30 -16.61
C MET A 95 -3.87 5.57 -18.06
N LEU A 96 -4.82 4.81 -18.60
CA LEU A 96 -5.40 5.04 -19.93
C LEU A 96 -6.07 6.40 -20.01
N TRP A 97 -6.74 6.83 -18.95
CA TRP A 97 -7.36 8.15 -18.87
C TRP A 97 -6.32 9.27 -18.93
N VAL A 98 -5.22 9.17 -18.18
CA VAL A 98 -4.11 10.14 -18.27
C VAL A 98 -3.48 10.16 -19.65
N TRP A 99 -3.24 8.99 -20.24
CA TRP A 99 -2.70 8.88 -21.60
C TRP A 99 -3.63 9.49 -22.64
N PHE A 100 -4.93 9.25 -22.51
CA PHE A 100 -5.96 9.83 -23.38
C PHE A 100 -5.91 11.36 -23.34
N TRP A 101 -5.90 11.95 -22.14
CA TRP A 101 -5.82 13.41 -21.99
C TRP A 101 -4.49 13.99 -22.48
N GLY A 102 -3.37 13.32 -22.19
CA GLY A 102 -2.05 13.74 -22.67
C GLY A 102 -1.96 13.73 -24.20
N ALA A 103 -2.43 12.64 -24.83
CA ALA A 103 -2.47 12.51 -26.28
C ALA A 103 -3.41 13.52 -26.94
N TRP A 104 -4.58 13.75 -26.34
CA TRP A 104 -5.54 14.75 -26.82
C TRP A 104 -4.96 16.17 -26.79
N LEU A 105 -4.33 16.57 -25.67
CA LEU A 105 -3.66 17.87 -25.55
C LEU A 105 -2.51 18.02 -26.55
N LEU A 106 -1.70 16.97 -26.73
CA LEU A 106 -0.62 16.98 -27.71
C LEU A 106 -1.15 17.05 -29.15
N GLY A 107 -2.26 16.38 -29.45
CA GLY A 107 -2.96 16.48 -30.73
C GLY A 107 -3.47 17.91 -31.02
N MET A 108 -4.05 18.55 -30.02
CA MET A 108 -4.46 19.97 -30.11
C MET A 108 -3.25 20.89 -30.33
N LEU A 109 -2.15 20.69 -29.61
CA LEU A 109 -0.93 21.49 -29.77
C LEU A 109 -0.30 21.30 -31.16
N THR A 110 -0.18 20.05 -31.62
CA THR A 110 0.41 19.74 -32.93
C THR A 110 -0.43 20.26 -34.08
N THR A 111 -1.76 20.21 -33.99
CA THR A 111 -2.65 20.83 -34.99
C THR A 111 -2.47 22.33 -35.04
N ILE A 112 -2.38 23.02 -33.89
CA ILE A 112 -2.08 24.46 -33.82
C ILE A 112 -0.74 24.77 -34.50
N VAL A 113 0.34 24.09 -34.11
CA VAL A 113 1.70 24.28 -34.67
C VAL A 113 1.71 23.99 -36.18
N ARG A 114 1.08 22.90 -36.61
CA ARG A 114 1.01 22.54 -38.03
C ARG A 114 0.28 23.61 -38.83
N THR A 115 -0.79 24.17 -38.29
CA THR A 115 -1.55 25.26 -38.95
C THR A 115 -0.72 26.54 -39.07
N MET A 116 0.18 26.80 -38.12
CA MET A 116 1.15 27.91 -38.21
C MET A 116 2.24 27.65 -39.24
N VAL A 117 2.80 26.43 -39.28
CA VAL A 117 3.92 26.07 -40.18
C VAL A 117 3.46 25.94 -41.63
N THR A 118 2.34 25.26 -41.90
CA THR A 118 1.87 25.00 -43.28
C THR A 118 1.40 26.27 -44.01
N LYS A 119 1.05 27.33 -43.29
CA LYS A 119 0.73 28.62 -43.89
C LYS A 119 1.98 29.36 -44.41
N GLY A 120 3.18 28.95 -44.01
CA GLY A 120 4.47 29.46 -44.48
C GLY A 120 4.83 30.86 -43.93
N PRO A 121 6.14 31.22 -43.87
CA PRO A 121 6.61 32.48 -43.28
C PRO A 121 6.01 33.72 -43.94
N LYS A 122 5.71 33.67 -45.26
CA LYS A 122 5.02 34.76 -45.98
C LYS A 122 3.56 34.99 -45.56
N LYS A 123 2.91 34.02 -44.90
CA LYS A 123 1.62 34.25 -44.21
C LYS A 123 1.79 34.34 -42.69
N ALA A 124 2.92 33.96 -42.10
CA ALA A 124 3.24 34.33 -40.73
C ALA A 124 3.34 35.86 -40.60
N ASP A 125 3.92 36.53 -41.60
CA ASP A 125 3.91 38.00 -41.76
C ASP A 125 2.53 38.58 -42.13
N VAL A 126 1.49 37.76 -42.34
CA VAL A 126 0.09 38.21 -42.46
C VAL A 126 -0.70 37.88 -41.21
N VAL A 127 -0.41 36.74 -40.57
CA VAL A 127 -1.08 36.25 -39.38
C VAL A 127 -0.58 36.99 -38.14
N ILE A 128 0.71 37.30 -38.01
CA ILE A 128 1.24 38.11 -36.91
C ILE A 128 0.65 39.52 -36.97
N PRO A 129 0.69 40.28 -38.08
CA PRO A 129 0.03 41.57 -38.13
C PRO A 129 -1.50 41.50 -38.18
N LYS A 130 -2.15 40.40 -38.61
CA LYS A 130 -3.61 40.22 -38.39
C LYS A 130 -3.96 39.89 -36.96
N ILE A 131 -3.10 39.18 -36.22
CA ILE A 131 -3.27 38.95 -34.78
C ILE A 131 -3.01 40.28 -34.07
N VAL A 132 -1.99 41.05 -34.48
CA VAL A 132 -1.67 42.38 -33.95
C VAL A 132 -2.74 43.42 -34.35
N ASN A 133 -3.33 43.37 -35.54
CA ASN A 133 -4.47 44.22 -35.95
C ASN A 133 -5.76 43.75 -35.30
N LEU A 134 -6.01 42.44 -35.14
CA LEU A 134 -7.07 41.98 -34.25
C LEU A 134 -6.81 42.58 -32.87
N PHE A 135 -5.60 42.49 -32.32
CA PHE A 135 -5.21 43.09 -31.03
C PHE A 135 -5.43 44.60 -30.95
N ASN A 136 -5.24 45.34 -32.05
CA ASN A 136 -5.43 46.78 -32.10
C ASN A 136 -6.91 47.18 -32.34
N GLU A 137 -7.71 46.33 -33.00
CA GLU A 137 -9.14 46.54 -33.26
C GLU A 137 -10.06 45.90 -32.22
N THR A 138 -9.60 44.87 -31.49
CA THR A 138 -10.34 44.33 -30.34
C THR A 138 -10.22 45.35 -29.23
N GLU A 139 -11.35 45.72 -28.65
CA GLU A 139 -11.34 46.57 -27.47
C GLU A 139 -10.36 45.98 -26.43
N PRO A 140 -9.53 46.83 -25.79
CA PRO A 140 -8.50 46.37 -24.87
C PRO A 140 -9.06 45.46 -23.76
N PHE A 141 -10.34 45.60 -23.43
CA PHE A 141 -11.06 44.72 -22.52
C PHE A 141 -11.18 43.27 -23.03
N VAL A 142 -11.60 43.06 -24.28
CA VAL A 142 -11.77 41.71 -24.88
C VAL A 142 -10.42 41.00 -24.99
N PHE A 143 -9.36 41.76 -25.30
CA PHE A 143 -8.01 41.25 -25.34
C PHE A 143 -7.54 40.73 -23.96
N TRP A 144 -7.67 41.54 -22.91
CA TRP A 144 -7.30 41.13 -21.56
C TRP A 144 -8.13 39.92 -21.09
N LEU A 145 -9.39 39.81 -21.50
CA LEU A 145 -10.26 38.68 -21.18
C LEU A 145 -9.80 37.39 -21.88
N ALA A 146 -9.37 37.46 -23.15
CA ALA A 146 -8.82 36.32 -23.88
C ALA A 146 -7.43 35.90 -23.36
N ALA A 147 -6.55 36.85 -23.06
CA ALA A 147 -5.22 36.58 -22.52
C ALA A 147 -5.31 35.98 -21.11
N THR A 148 -6.19 36.50 -20.25
CA THR A 148 -6.46 35.90 -18.94
C THR A 148 -7.12 34.54 -19.06
N ALA A 149 -8.05 34.32 -19.99
CA ALA A 149 -8.62 33.00 -20.24
C ALA A 149 -7.57 31.97 -20.69
N CYS A 150 -6.65 32.33 -21.61
CA CYS A 150 -5.54 31.48 -22.03
C CYS A 150 -4.54 31.21 -20.90
N SER A 151 -4.20 32.25 -20.11
CA SER A 151 -3.31 32.11 -18.96
C SER A 151 -3.93 31.22 -17.88
N LEU A 152 -5.21 31.40 -17.59
CA LEU A 152 -5.96 30.61 -16.62
C LEU A 152 -6.12 29.17 -17.10
N MET A 153 -6.34 28.95 -18.40
CA MET A 153 -6.34 27.61 -19.00
C MET A 153 -4.96 26.95 -18.90
N MET A 154 -3.87 27.68 -19.16
CA MET A 154 -2.50 27.17 -18.99
C MET A 154 -2.18 26.86 -17.53
N ILE A 155 -2.60 27.70 -16.58
CA ILE A 155 -2.46 27.46 -15.14
C ILE A 155 -3.29 26.26 -14.70
N VAL A 156 -4.49 26.05 -15.26
CA VAL A 156 -5.32 24.88 -14.96
C VAL A 156 -4.71 23.63 -15.56
N VAL A 157 -4.16 23.68 -16.77
CA VAL A 157 -3.50 22.53 -17.43
C VAL A 157 -2.17 22.19 -16.76
N PHE A 158 -1.28 23.17 -16.53
CA PHE A 158 -0.03 22.95 -15.82
C PHE A 158 -0.24 22.66 -14.34
N GLY A 159 -1.18 23.34 -13.69
CA GLY A 159 -1.55 23.08 -12.30
C GLY A 159 -2.15 21.69 -12.14
N SER A 160 -3.04 21.27 -13.04
CA SER A 160 -3.54 19.88 -13.04
C SER A 160 -2.44 18.90 -13.39
N LEU A 161 -1.53 19.16 -14.33
CA LEU A 161 -0.36 18.29 -14.55
C LEU A 161 0.53 18.23 -13.29
N CYS A 162 0.88 19.36 -12.67
CA CYS A 162 1.71 19.42 -11.48
C CYS A 162 1.02 18.91 -10.20
N VAL A 163 -0.30 18.78 -10.17
CA VAL A 163 -1.03 18.20 -9.04
C VAL A 163 -1.41 16.76 -9.32
N VAL A 164 -2.03 16.48 -10.47
CA VAL A 164 -2.49 15.16 -10.91
C VAL A 164 -1.31 14.24 -11.24
N PHE A 165 -0.22 14.73 -11.83
CA PHE A 165 0.93 13.86 -12.17
C PHE A 165 1.70 13.41 -10.92
N PRO A 166 2.03 14.28 -9.93
CA PRO A 166 2.54 13.83 -8.63
C PRO A 166 1.49 13.11 -7.80
N MET A 167 0.20 13.45 -7.89
CA MET A 167 -0.84 12.62 -7.32
C MET A 167 -0.94 11.29 -8.04
N MET A 168 -0.59 11.09 -9.31
CA MET A 168 -0.72 9.80 -10.00
C MET A 168 0.53 8.93 -9.85
N LEU A 169 1.72 9.51 -10.03
CA LEU A 169 2.99 8.82 -9.74
C LEU A 169 3.20 8.62 -8.24
N GLY A 170 2.71 9.56 -7.45
CA GLY A 170 2.76 9.52 -6.00
C GLY A 170 1.56 8.83 -5.36
N ALA A 171 0.34 8.81 -5.90
CA ALA A 171 -0.85 8.23 -5.23
C ALA A 171 -0.66 6.79 -4.75
N PRO A 172 0.01 5.88 -5.47
CA PRO A 172 0.25 4.54 -4.95
C PRO A 172 1.10 4.55 -3.66
N LYS A 173 1.77 5.66 -3.37
CA LYS A 173 2.58 5.90 -2.16
C LYS A 173 2.11 7.08 -1.31
N LEU A 174 1.21 7.94 -1.79
CA LEU A 174 0.72 9.16 -1.12
C LEU A 174 -0.78 9.08 -0.80
N VAL A 175 -1.58 8.40 -1.62
CA VAL A 175 -3.03 8.20 -1.39
C VAL A 175 -3.30 6.82 -0.80
N THR A 176 -2.50 5.82 -1.17
CA THR A 176 -2.51 4.53 -0.47
C THR A 176 -1.39 4.46 0.55
N GLY A 177 -0.19 4.99 0.29
CA GLY A 177 0.98 4.79 1.16
C GLY A 177 1.41 5.95 2.07
N SER A 178 0.74 7.11 2.04
CA SER A 178 1.11 8.22 2.94
C SER A 178 0.58 7.90 4.32
N PRO A 179 1.45 7.75 5.33
CA PRO A 179 0.98 7.61 6.71
C PRO A 179 0.23 8.86 7.21
N ILE A 180 0.15 9.94 6.42
CA ILE A 180 -0.53 11.19 6.78
C ILE A 180 -2.01 11.18 6.38
N ALA A 181 -2.37 10.58 5.23
CA ALA A 181 -3.77 10.57 4.76
C ALA A 181 -4.68 9.61 5.55
N HIS A 182 -4.12 8.56 6.14
CA HIS A 182 -4.85 7.54 6.90
C HIS A 182 -4.98 7.85 8.41
N ARG A 183 -4.48 9.00 8.87
CA ARG A 183 -4.29 9.31 10.30
C ARG A 183 -5.55 9.69 11.08
N ASN A 184 -6.62 10.13 10.41
CA ASN A 184 -7.82 10.68 11.08
C ASN A 184 -9.09 9.86 10.88
N LEU A 185 -9.04 8.76 10.12
CA LEU A 185 -10.16 7.84 10.05
C LEU A 185 -10.01 6.87 11.20
N GLN A 186 -10.72 7.10 12.31
CA GLN A 186 -11.01 6.02 13.25
C GLN A 186 -11.63 4.90 12.41
N PRO A 187 -11.00 3.72 12.32
CA PRO A 187 -11.55 2.65 11.54
C PRO A 187 -12.79 2.15 12.31
N LYS A 188 -13.97 2.69 11.98
CA LYS A 188 -15.16 1.84 11.96
C LYS A 188 -14.76 0.65 11.09
N GLN A 189 -14.86 -0.55 11.64
CA GLN A 189 -14.28 -1.79 11.08
C GLN A 189 -14.54 -1.97 9.58
N ASP A 190 -15.62 -1.39 9.06
CA ASP A 190 -16.03 -1.49 7.67
C ASP A 190 -15.17 -0.70 6.66
N HIS A 191 -14.37 0.29 7.08
CA HIS A 191 -13.69 1.23 6.15
C HIS A 191 -12.18 1.39 6.40
N ALA A 192 -11.53 0.43 7.07
CA ALA A 192 -10.09 0.49 7.26
C ALA A 192 -9.34 0.47 5.90
N PRO A 193 -8.29 1.28 5.71
CA PRO A 193 -7.56 1.28 4.45
C PRO A 193 -6.91 -0.09 4.22
N VAL A 194 -6.95 -0.56 2.97
CA VAL A 194 -6.45 -1.88 2.50
C VAL A 194 -5.03 -2.19 2.99
N GLN A 195 -4.20 -1.15 3.13
CA GLN A 195 -2.82 -1.28 3.58
C GLN A 195 -2.68 -1.79 5.01
N VAL A 196 -3.71 -1.62 5.84
CA VAL A 196 -3.71 -2.12 7.21
C VAL A 196 -3.67 -3.64 7.22
N TYR A 197 -4.20 -4.32 6.19
CA TYR A 197 -4.23 -5.79 6.16
C TYR A 197 -3.15 -6.42 5.27
N MET A 198 -2.36 -5.60 4.56
CA MET A 198 -1.21 -6.07 3.78
C MET A 198 -0.23 -6.95 4.60
N PRO A 199 0.11 -6.62 5.86
CA PRO A 199 1.02 -7.46 6.64
C PRO A 199 0.42 -8.84 6.90
N VAL A 200 -0.88 -8.96 7.20
CA VAL A 200 -1.56 -10.25 7.41
C VAL A 200 -1.46 -11.13 6.17
N TRP A 201 -1.68 -10.56 4.99
CA TRP A 201 -1.53 -11.28 3.73
C TRP A 201 -0.09 -11.74 3.48
N GLN A 202 0.89 -10.87 3.69
CA GLN A 202 2.31 -11.24 3.55
C GLN A 202 2.72 -12.34 4.52
N ILE A 203 2.16 -12.34 5.73
CA ILE A 203 2.39 -13.38 6.72
C ILE A 203 1.78 -14.72 6.27
N ALA A 204 0.55 -14.71 5.76
CA ALA A 204 -0.10 -15.91 5.23
C ALA A 204 0.72 -16.53 4.08
N GLU A 205 1.28 -15.71 3.20
CA GLU A 205 2.18 -16.19 2.14
C GLU A 205 3.48 -16.82 2.71
N VAL A 206 4.06 -16.24 3.77
CA VAL A 206 5.22 -16.87 4.44
C VAL A 206 4.86 -18.21 5.07
N ILE A 207 3.68 -18.34 5.69
CA ILE A 207 3.20 -19.63 6.24
C ILE A 207 3.06 -20.68 5.13
N LYS A 208 2.51 -20.32 3.96
CA LYS A 208 2.45 -21.22 2.80
C LYS A 208 3.83 -21.67 2.34
N LEU A 209 4.80 -20.75 2.29
CA LEU A 209 6.19 -21.09 1.93
C LEU A 209 6.82 -22.03 2.97
N CYS A 210 6.52 -21.87 4.25
CA CYS A 210 6.94 -22.81 5.28
C CYS A 210 6.34 -24.21 5.06
N ALA A 211 5.05 -24.30 4.74
CA ALA A 211 4.37 -25.56 4.44
C ALA A 211 4.93 -26.24 3.18
N GLU A 212 5.16 -25.47 2.12
CA GLU A 212 5.78 -25.94 0.88
C GLU A 212 7.22 -26.42 1.07
N ALA A 213 7.95 -25.84 2.03
CA ALA A 213 9.30 -26.27 2.40
C ALA A 213 9.26 -27.54 3.25
N ALA A 214 8.29 -27.66 4.17
CA ALA A 214 8.12 -28.85 5.02
C ALA A 214 7.72 -30.09 4.21
N THR A 215 6.86 -29.93 3.21
CA THR A 215 6.40 -31.01 2.32
C THR A 215 7.40 -31.37 1.22
N ALA A 216 8.41 -30.53 0.97
CA ALA A 216 9.44 -30.81 -0.03
C ALA A 216 10.40 -31.91 0.44
N ALA A 217 10.82 -32.77 -0.49
CA ALA A 217 11.76 -33.86 -0.24
C ALA A 217 13.15 -33.57 -0.84
N GLY A 218 14.19 -34.15 -0.21
CA GLY A 218 15.56 -34.14 -0.73
C GLY A 218 16.15 -32.73 -0.88
N GLU A 219 16.83 -32.48 -2.00
CA GLU A 219 17.53 -31.21 -2.26
C GLU A 219 16.57 -30.01 -2.35
N GLN A 220 15.34 -30.21 -2.84
CA GLN A 220 14.36 -29.12 -2.94
C GLN A 220 14.03 -28.52 -1.58
N LYS A 221 14.04 -29.32 -0.52
CA LYS A 221 13.82 -28.87 0.86
C LYS A 221 14.87 -27.86 1.29
N ILE A 222 16.14 -28.08 0.92
CA ILE A 222 17.26 -27.18 1.26
C ILE A 222 17.09 -25.84 0.55
N TYR A 223 16.75 -25.85 -0.75
CA TYR A 223 16.52 -24.62 -1.50
C TYR A 223 15.31 -23.83 -0.98
N LYS A 224 14.17 -24.51 -0.80
CA LYS A 224 12.94 -23.85 -0.33
C LYS A 224 13.10 -23.28 1.08
N SER A 225 13.73 -24.02 2.00
CA SER A 225 14.01 -23.52 3.36
C SER A 225 15.01 -22.37 3.35
N GLY A 226 16.03 -22.42 2.48
CA GLY A 226 17.01 -21.35 2.29
C GLY A 226 16.43 -20.04 1.74
N ASP A 227 15.34 -20.12 0.97
CA ASP A 227 14.66 -18.94 0.40
C ASP A 227 13.72 -18.22 1.38
N ILE A 228 13.28 -18.88 2.46
CA ILE A 228 12.32 -18.32 3.43
C ILE A 228 12.76 -16.96 4.00
N PRO A 229 14.01 -16.75 4.47
CA PRO A 229 14.44 -15.45 4.99
C PRO A 229 14.35 -14.31 3.95
N GLY A 230 14.58 -14.62 2.68
CA GLY A 230 14.44 -13.66 1.58
C GLY A 230 12.99 -13.24 1.39
N GLN A 231 12.08 -14.21 1.43
CA GLN A 231 10.64 -13.98 1.22
C GLN A 231 9.97 -13.36 2.46
N SER A 232 10.41 -13.72 3.66
CA SER A 232 9.92 -13.19 4.95
C SER A 232 10.25 -11.70 5.15
N THR A 233 11.30 -11.20 4.49
CA THR A 233 11.76 -9.80 4.59
C THR A 233 10.65 -8.79 4.30
N SER A 234 9.72 -9.10 3.39
CA SER A 234 8.58 -8.23 3.09
C SER A 234 7.63 -8.09 4.28
N ALA A 235 7.25 -9.22 4.90
CA ALA A 235 6.42 -9.26 6.10
C ALA A 235 7.12 -8.60 7.31
N LEU A 236 8.41 -8.86 7.52
CA LEU A 236 9.21 -8.21 8.57
C LEU A 236 9.29 -6.69 8.39
N LYS A 237 9.46 -6.21 7.15
CA LYS A 237 9.46 -4.78 6.84
C LYS A 237 8.11 -4.12 7.14
N SER A 238 7.02 -4.85 6.91
CA SER A 238 5.66 -4.45 7.23
C SER A 238 5.41 -4.42 8.74
N ILE A 239 5.83 -5.44 9.49
CA ILE A 239 5.80 -5.45 10.97
C ILE A 239 6.57 -4.28 11.55
N ARG A 240 7.77 -4.00 11.02
CA ARG A 240 8.57 -2.84 11.47
C ARG A 240 7.87 -1.50 11.22
N ARG A 241 6.89 -1.45 10.30
CA ARG A 241 6.07 -0.26 10.01
C ARG A 241 4.68 -0.33 10.64
N ALA A 242 4.32 -1.43 11.29
CA ALA A 242 3.01 -1.69 11.87
C ALA A 242 2.54 -0.56 12.79
N TYR A 243 3.45 -0.01 13.60
CA TYR A 243 3.15 1.08 14.54
C TYR A 243 2.72 2.39 13.88
N TYR A 244 3.00 2.59 12.58
CA TYR A 244 2.51 3.73 11.82
C TYR A 244 1.15 3.49 11.17
N MET A 245 0.87 2.25 10.77
CA MET A 245 -0.28 1.94 9.91
C MET A 245 -1.57 1.77 10.71
N ARG A 246 -1.47 1.53 12.02
CA ARG A 246 -2.65 1.24 12.84
C ARG A 246 -3.04 2.43 13.71
N GLY A 247 -4.06 3.15 13.26
CA GLY A 247 -4.57 4.41 13.85
C GLY A 247 -5.16 4.31 15.27
N ILE A 248 -4.95 3.22 16.00
CA ILE A 248 -5.40 3.07 17.40
C ILE A 248 -4.48 3.86 18.36
N VAL A 249 -3.23 4.11 17.97
CA VAL A 249 -2.27 4.84 18.81
C VAL A 249 -2.43 6.33 18.56
N PRO A 250 -2.84 7.14 19.56
CA PRO A 250 -2.97 8.59 19.39
C PRO A 250 -1.62 9.21 18.97
N LEU A 251 -1.70 10.34 18.26
CA LEU A 251 -0.63 11.04 17.53
C LEU A 251 0.57 11.53 18.35
N LEU A 252 0.71 11.10 19.61
CA LEU A 252 1.74 11.59 20.50
C LEU A 252 3.09 10.91 20.18
N PRO A 253 4.07 11.65 19.62
CA PRO A 253 5.34 11.08 19.14
C PRO A 253 6.15 10.39 20.24
N MET A 254 5.91 10.73 21.51
CA MET A 254 6.59 10.14 22.67
C MET A 254 6.26 8.66 22.89
N ARG A 255 5.06 8.19 22.52
CA ARG A 255 4.66 6.78 22.76
C ARG A 255 5.16 5.81 21.69
N TRP A 256 5.64 6.31 20.54
CA TRP A 256 6.05 5.45 19.43
C TRP A 256 7.42 4.79 19.63
N GLY A 257 8.24 5.30 20.55
CA GLY A 257 9.55 4.72 20.88
C GLY A 257 9.40 3.26 21.29
N HIS A 258 8.57 2.98 22.30
CA HIS A 258 8.33 1.63 22.81
C HIS A 258 7.79 0.68 21.73
N LEU A 259 6.81 1.11 20.93
CA LEU A 259 6.25 0.28 19.86
C LEU A 259 7.27 -0.03 18.75
N ARG A 260 8.11 0.94 18.41
CA ARG A 260 9.19 0.76 17.44
C ARG A 260 10.24 -0.22 17.96
N ASP A 261 10.59 -0.13 19.24
CA ASP A 261 11.57 -1.00 19.86
C ASP A 261 11.01 -2.41 20.04
N HIS A 262 9.74 -2.56 20.44
CA HIS A 262 9.02 -3.84 20.42
C HIS A 262 9.04 -4.48 19.04
N ALA A 263 8.66 -3.75 17.98
CA ALA A 263 8.68 -4.27 16.62
C ALA A 263 10.09 -4.68 16.15
N ARG A 264 11.15 -4.00 16.61
CA ARG A 264 12.53 -4.38 16.33
C ARG A 264 12.95 -5.65 17.06
N LYS A 265 12.49 -5.82 18.30
CA LYS A 265 12.73 -7.04 19.09
C LYS A 265 12.00 -8.23 18.49
N VAL A 266 10.74 -8.06 18.06
CA VAL A 266 10.00 -9.08 17.30
C VAL A 266 10.78 -9.49 16.05
N VAL A 267 11.25 -8.53 15.23
CA VAL A 267 12.03 -8.84 14.03
C VAL A 267 13.36 -9.54 14.36
N ALA A 268 14.06 -9.13 15.42
CA ALA A 268 15.27 -9.81 15.87
C ALA A 268 14.99 -11.25 16.28
N ARG A 269 13.92 -11.47 17.04
CA ARG A 269 13.48 -12.80 17.46
C ARG A 269 13.12 -13.69 16.28
N MET A 270 12.43 -13.16 15.28
CA MET A 270 12.16 -13.89 14.03
C MET A 270 13.46 -14.31 13.33
N HIS A 271 14.45 -13.41 13.25
CA HIS A 271 15.74 -13.73 12.65
C HIS A 271 16.56 -14.76 13.45
N GLU A 272 16.42 -14.80 14.78
CA GLU A 272 17.03 -15.86 15.59
C GLU A 272 16.45 -17.23 15.22
N VAL A 273 15.12 -17.34 15.15
CA VAL A 273 14.45 -18.59 14.77
C VAL A 273 14.72 -18.95 13.31
N GLU A 274 14.83 -17.97 12.41
CA GLU A 274 15.25 -18.22 11.02
C GLU A 274 16.67 -18.77 10.93
N ARG A 275 17.59 -18.43 11.84
CA ARG A 275 18.94 -19.02 11.86
C ARG A 275 18.91 -20.50 12.25
N ASP A 276 17.94 -20.91 13.05
CA ASP A 276 17.77 -22.31 13.45
C ASP A 276 17.32 -23.19 12.26
N LEU A 277 16.81 -22.60 11.16
CA LEU A 277 16.45 -23.34 9.93
C LEU A 277 17.67 -24.06 9.32
N TYR A 278 18.87 -23.48 9.47
CA TYR A 278 20.10 -24.09 8.96
C TYR A 278 20.57 -25.29 9.80
N ARG A 279 20.05 -25.42 11.02
CA ARG A 279 20.38 -26.51 11.94
C ARG A 279 19.34 -27.62 11.83
N ASP A 280 18.08 -27.31 12.10
CA ASP A 280 16.98 -28.27 12.17
C ASP A 280 15.73 -27.68 11.49
N ALA A 281 15.59 -27.92 10.18
CA ALA A 281 14.56 -27.25 9.37
C ALA A 281 13.12 -27.57 9.81
N ASP A 282 12.76 -28.84 9.98
CA ASP A 282 11.36 -29.26 10.21
C ASP A 282 10.70 -28.66 11.47
N PRO A 283 11.25 -28.85 12.69
CA PRO A 283 10.66 -28.26 13.88
C PRO A 283 10.71 -26.73 13.83
N THR A 284 11.70 -26.16 13.14
CA THR A 284 11.84 -24.71 13.02
C THR A 284 10.81 -24.11 12.08
N LEU A 285 10.44 -24.78 10.99
CA LEU A 285 9.38 -24.35 10.06
C LEU A 285 8.02 -24.28 10.76
N ILE A 286 7.68 -25.29 11.56
CA ILE A 286 6.45 -25.33 12.37
C ILE A 286 6.44 -24.15 13.34
N LYS A 287 7.52 -24.00 14.13
CA LYS A 287 7.68 -22.90 15.09
C LYS A 287 7.58 -21.53 14.43
N LEU A 288 8.19 -21.34 13.26
CA LEU A 288 8.11 -20.11 12.47
C LEU A 288 6.68 -19.82 12.06
N ALA A 289 5.96 -20.81 11.53
CA ALA A 289 4.57 -20.64 11.10
C ALA A 289 3.64 -20.30 12.28
N GLU A 290 3.83 -20.92 13.45
CA GLU A 290 3.08 -20.58 14.67
C GLU A 290 3.34 -19.14 15.15
N MET A 291 4.61 -18.72 15.13
CA MET A 291 5.00 -17.35 15.47
C MET A 291 4.40 -16.34 14.48
N TRP A 292 4.48 -16.64 13.18
CA TRP A 292 3.87 -15.83 12.12
C TRP A 292 2.35 -15.73 12.31
N LEU A 293 1.66 -16.85 12.55
CA LEU A 293 0.22 -16.87 12.78
C LEU A 293 -0.17 -16.05 14.02
N THR A 294 0.59 -16.15 15.11
CA THR A 294 0.39 -15.35 16.32
C THR A 294 0.56 -13.86 16.05
N ILE A 295 1.61 -13.48 15.29
CA ILE A 295 1.81 -12.08 14.89
C ILE A 295 0.66 -11.60 14.00
N ALA A 296 0.19 -12.42 13.05
CA ALA A 296 -0.94 -12.10 12.20
C ALA A 296 -2.22 -11.88 13.00
N GLU A 297 -2.50 -12.71 13.99
CA GLU A 297 -3.66 -12.57 14.90
C GLU A 297 -3.59 -11.27 15.70
N ARG A 298 -2.48 -11.06 16.43
CA ARG A 298 -2.28 -9.83 17.22
C ARG A 298 -2.32 -8.59 16.34
N TYR A 299 -1.78 -8.70 15.13
CA TYR A 299 -1.83 -7.65 14.11
C TYR A 299 -3.19 -7.56 13.40
N ALA A 300 -4.07 -8.55 13.44
CA ALA A 300 -5.44 -8.42 12.97
C ALA A 300 -6.37 -7.84 14.06
N ASP A 301 -6.03 -7.99 15.34
CA ASP A 301 -6.87 -7.56 16.47
C ASP A 301 -6.70 -6.11 16.94
N GLY A 302 -5.50 -5.56 16.89
CA GLY A 302 -5.22 -4.20 17.37
C GLY A 302 -3.86 -4.07 18.00
N ARG A 303 -3.27 -5.21 18.37
CA ARG A 303 -2.32 -5.35 19.46
C ARG A 303 -0.88 -5.21 18.97
N VAL A 304 -0.57 -4.08 18.33
CA VAL A 304 0.77 -3.82 17.75
C VAL A 304 1.87 -3.72 18.82
N GLY A 305 1.51 -3.44 20.08
CA GLY A 305 2.44 -3.43 21.21
C GLY A 305 2.70 -4.80 21.84
N ALA A 306 2.02 -5.85 21.40
CA ALA A 306 2.11 -7.21 21.93
C ALA A 306 1.93 -8.23 20.79
N LEU A 307 2.81 -8.14 19.79
CA LEU A 307 2.76 -9.01 18.60
C LEU A 307 3.17 -10.47 18.87
N LEU A 308 4.01 -10.68 19.88
CA LEU A 308 4.43 -12.00 20.35
C LEU A 308 4.16 -12.07 21.85
N ASP A 309 3.78 -13.26 22.32
CA ASP A 309 3.49 -13.52 23.73
C ASP A 309 4.76 -13.87 24.52
N GLU A 310 5.88 -14.18 23.83
CA GLU A 310 7.19 -14.42 24.44
C GLU A 310 7.74 -13.16 25.11
N ASP A 311 8.47 -13.34 26.22
CA ASP A 311 9.21 -12.25 26.83
C ASP A 311 10.37 -11.82 25.92
N LEU A 312 10.23 -10.64 25.32
CA LEU A 312 11.24 -10.03 24.46
C LEU A 312 12.23 -9.16 25.25
N SER A 313 12.26 -9.24 26.59
CA SER A 313 13.14 -8.44 27.44
C SER A 313 14.61 -8.64 27.09
N GLU A 314 15.04 -9.88 26.87
CA GLU A 314 16.43 -10.30 26.59
C GLU A 314 16.88 -10.09 25.13
N VAL A 315 15.93 -9.99 24.19
CA VAL A 315 16.25 -9.89 22.76
C VAL A 315 16.77 -8.49 22.44
N GLU A 316 17.98 -8.42 21.87
CA GLU A 316 18.54 -7.16 21.38
C GLU A 316 17.75 -6.67 20.15
N PRO A 317 17.34 -5.39 20.10
CA PRO A 317 16.56 -4.88 18.99
C PRO A 317 17.37 -4.90 17.69
N ALA A 318 16.81 -5.47 16.63
CA ALA A 318 17.45 -5.55 15.32
C ALA A 318 17.88 -4.14 14.85
N ARG A 319 19.19 -3.88 14.87
CA ARG A 319 19.76 -2.67 14.25
C ARG A 319 19.70 -2.84 12.75
N SER A 320 19.13 -1.86 12.07
CA SER A 320 19.16 -1.82 10.60
C SER A 320 20.47 -1.19 10.16
N TRP A 321 21.57 -1.96 10.23
CA TRP A 321 22.92 -1.50 9.85
C TRP A 321 22.93 -0.84 8.47
N ALA A 322 22.21 -1.42 7.51
CA ALA A 322 22.10 -0.88 6.15
C ALA A 322 21.38 0.49 6.10
N ARG A 323 20.33 0.70 6.90
CA ARG A 323 19.58 1.95 6.85
C ARG A 323 20.35 3.09 7.51
N ASP A 324 21.06 2.77 8.59
CA ASP A 324 21.91 3.74 9.28
C ASP A 324 23.07 4.12 8.35
N ARG A 325 23.75 3.13 7.73
CA ARG A 325 24.81 3.42 6.73
C ARG A 325 24.33 4.16 5.49
N ILE A 326 23.17 3.80 4.91
CA ILE A 326 22.63 4.53 3.75
C ILE A 326 22.30 5.97 4.14
N ARG A 327 21.79 6.19 5.36
CA ARG A 327 21.48 7.52 5.86
C ARG A 327 22.76 8.34 6.06
N ASP A 328 23.82 7.73 6.56
CA ASP A 328 25.13 8.35 6.71
C ASP A 328 25.71 8.72 5.34
N VAL A 329 25.67 7.80 4.37
CA VAL A 329 26.11 8.05 2.99
C VAL A 329 25.28 9.15 2.32
N LEU A 330 23.97 9.13 2.50
CA LEU A 330 23.08 10.16 1.95
C LEU A 330 23.31 11.53 2.59
N ALA A 331 23.61 11.57 3.91
CA ALA A 331 24.00 12.79 4.60
C ALA A 331 25.28 13.37 3.98
N VAL A 332 26.30 12.54 3.78
CA VAL A 332 27.57 12.95 3.17
C VAL A 332 27.32 13.47 1.75
N LEU A 333 26.59 12.73 0.91
CA LEU A 333 26.29 13.14 -0.47
C LEU A 333 25.50 14.44 -0.55
N LEU A 334 24.46 14.62 0.27
CA LEU A 334 23.69 15.85 0.32
C LEU A 334 24.53 17.03 0.82
N THR A 335 25.44 16.81 1.76
CA THR A 335 26.33 17.87 2.27
C THR A 335 27.33 18.29 1.20
N VAL A 336 27.96 17.34 0.52
CA VAL A 336 28.90 17.63 -0.59
C VAL A 336 28.17 18.34 -1.73
N GLY A 337 26.98 17.87 -2.13
CA GLY A 337 26.17 18.50 -3.16
C GLY A 337 25.73 19.91 -2.78
N ALA A 338 25.35 20.14 -1.53
CA ALA A 338 25.00 21.47 -1.02
C ALA A 338 26.21 22.41 -1.07
N VAL A 339 27.38 21.97 -0.59
CA VAL A 339 28.62 22.78 -0.61
C VAL A 339 29.02 23.15 -2.04
N PHE A 340 28.95 22.19 -2.98
CA PHE A 340 29.26 22.44 -4.39
C PHE A 340 28.27 23.41 -5.02
N PHE A 341 26.97 23.25 -4.76
CA PHE A 341 25.94 24.17 -5.24
C PHE A 341 26.14 25.58 -4.68
N THR A 342 26.45 25.71 -3.38
CA THR A 342 26.74 27.03 -2.79
C THR A 342 27.99 27.68 -3.37
N ALA A 343 29.03 26.91 -3.70
CA ALA A 343 30.25 27.44 -4.32
C ALA A 343 30.02 27.91 -5.77
N SER A 344 29.01 27.37 -6.46
CA SER A 344 28.63 27.82 -7.82
C SER A 344 27.83 29.12 -7.86
N LEU A 345 27.31 29.56 -6.70
CA LEU A 345 26.69 30.86 -6.54
C LEU A 345 27.81 31.81 -6.12
N ASP A 346 28.34 32.64 -7.02
CA ASP A 346 29.38 33.65 -6.73
C ASP A 346 28.90 34.63 -5.65
N LEU A 347 28.92 34.19 -4.39
CA LEU A 347 28.42 34.89 -3.23
C LEU A 347 29.53 35.74 -2.61
N PRO A 348 29.20 36.91 -2.04
CA PRO A 348 30.18 37.73 -1.35
C PRO A 348 30.83 36.97 -0.17
N GLN A 349 32.16 37.06 -0.05
CA GLN A 349 32.98 36.36 0.96
C GLN A 349 32.50 36.54 2.42
N ALA A 350 31.81 37.65 2.71
CA ALA A 350 31.26 37.93 4.03
C ALA A 350 30.09 37.03 4.44
N ILE A 351 29.38 36.42 3.47
CA ILE A 351 28.15 35.63 3.69
C ILE A 351 28.40 34.14 3.47
N GLU A 352 29.44 33.79 2.73
CA GLU A 352 29.78 32.42 2.31
C GLU A 352 29.87 31.45 3.51
N GLY A 353 30.58 31.82 4.57
CA GLY A 353 30.72 30.98 5.76
C GLY A 353 29.41 30.69 6.50
N TYR A 354 28.48 31.66 6.51
CA TYR A 354 27.16 31.50 7.13
C TYR A 354 26.25 30.59 6.29
N VAL A 355 26.33 30.69 4.97
CA VAL A 355 25.55 29.85 4.06
C VAL A 355 26.03 28.40 4.11
N ILE A 356 27.34 28.16 4.13
CA ILE A 356 27.92 26.80 4.22
C ILE A 356 27.56 26.15 5.57
N SER A 357 27.76 26.87 6.68
CA SER A 357 27.41 26.34 8.01
C SER A 357 25.90 26.11 8.17
N GLY A 358 25.07 27.04 7.68
CA GLY A 358 23.61 26.91 7.71
C GLY A 358 23.09 25.74 6.87
N THR A 359 23.62 25.54 5.67
CA THR A 359 23.24 24.41 4.80
C THR A 359 23.70 23.07 5.36
N ALA A 360 24.91 22.98 5.94
CA ALA A 360 25.37 21.77 6.61
C ALA A 360 24.46 21.39 7.79
N VAL A 361 24.09 22.34 8.65
CA VAL A 361 23.14 22.11 9.75
C VAL A 361 21.75 21.74 9.22
N GLY A 362 21.30 22.39 8.14
CA GLY A 362 20.03 22.08 7.47
C GLY A 362 19.97 20.66 6.94
N VAL A 363 21.02 20.20 6.24
CA VAL A 363 21.13 18.81 5.75
C VAL A 363 21.19 17.83 6.93
N LEU A 364 21.94 18.14 7.99
CA LEU A 364 22.01 17.28 9.17
C LEU A 364 20.64 17.14 9.86
N LEU A 365 19.90 18.24 10.01
CA LEU A 365 18.55 18.24 10.56
C LEU A 365 17.55 17.51 9.67
N LEU A 366 17.63 17.69 8.36
CA LEU A 366 16.77 17.03 7.39
C LEU A 366 17.04 15.52 7.37
N VAL A 367 18.30 15.12 7.33
CA VAL A 367 18.68 13.72 7.23
C VAL A 367 18.49 13.01 8.56
N TYR A 368 18.99 13.53 9.69
CA TYR A 368 18.93 12.86 10.99
C TYR A 368 17.64 13.12 11.78
N GLY A 369 16.90 14.18 11.45
CA GLY A 369 15.73 14.63 12.19
C GLY A 369 16.10 15.28 13.52
N SER A 370 15.23 16.13 14.06
CA SER A 370 15.46 16.84 15.33
C SER A 370 15.69 15.90 16.54
N GLY A 371 15.26 14.64 16.45
CA GLY A 371 15.41 13.65 17.51
C GLY A 371 16.84 13.14 17.75
N SER A 372 17.76 13.24 16.77
CA SER A 372 19.15 12.81 16.96
C SER A 372 19.92 13.73 17.91
N ILE A 373 19.63 15.04 17.86
CA ILE A 373 20.25 16.06 18.71
C ILE A 373 19.91 15.82 20.18
N VAL A 374 18.66 15.41 20.47
CA VAL A 374 18.23 15.07 21.83
C VAL A 374 18.95 13.82 22.35
N ASN A 375 19.23 12.84 21.49
CA ASN A 375 19.97 11.65 21.86
C ASN A 375 21.48 11.89 22.03
N MET A 376 22.08 12.80 21.29
CA MET A 376 23.47 13.23 21.52
C MET A 376 23.63 14.01 22.82
N ARG A 377 22.58 14.68 23.31
CA ARG A 377 22.59 15.38 24.61
C ARG A 377 22.45 14.45 25.82
N ARG A 378 21.95 13.22 25.63
CA ARG A 378 21.77 12.23 26.71
C ARG A 378 22.97 11.29 26.89
N ARG A 379 23.93 11.33 25.96
CA ARG A 379 25.24 10.70 26.12
C ARG A 379 26.23 11.76 26.56
#